data_AF-A0A2N0DAW0-F1
#
_entry.id   AF-A0A2N0DAW0-F1
#
_cell.length_a   1.000
_cell.length_b   1.000
_cell.length_c   1.000
_cell.angle_alpha   90.00
_cell.angle_beta   90.00
_cell.angle_gamma   90.00
#
_symmetry.space_group_name_H-M   'P 1'
#
loop_
_entity.id
_entity.type
_entity.pdbx_description
1 polymer ?
#
loop_
_entity_poly.entity_id
_entity_poly.type
_entity_poly.pdbx_seq_one_letter_code
_entity_poly.pdbx_strand_id
1 'polypeptide(L)' 'MGLFSDFAIDVDDLELLQAIITDACCALKISPDHQGLVARVVDLHSQGLARKEILEGLRVEFGKSLADGIGRTAVDD' A
#
# COMPACT_ATOMS: atom_id res chain seq x y z
N MET A 1 24.00 -15.48 -21.61
CA MET A 1 24.56 -14.79 -20.43
C MET A 1 24.09 -13.34 -20.54
N GLY A 2 23.27 -12.74 -19.70
CA GLY A 2 22.57 -13.08 -18.46
C GLY A 2 22.01 -11.74 -18.02
N LEU A 3 20.70 -11.52 -18.18
CA LEU A 3 20.02 -10.28 -17.74
C LEU A 3 18.75 -10.70 -17.00
N PHE A 4 18.93 -11.40 -15.89
CA PHE A 4 17.89 -11.63 -14.88
C PHE A 4 18.24 -10.85 -13.61
N SER A 5 18.65 -9.59 -13.76
CA SER A 5 18.92 -8.69 -12.65
C SER A 5 17.97 -7.51 -12.78
N ASP A 6 16.72 -7.67 -12.33
CA ASP A 6 15.76 -6.55 -12.29
C ASP A 6 14.78 -6.63 -11.10
N PHE A 7 15.16 -7.33 -10.03
CA PHE A 7 14.46 -7.25 -8.74
C PHE A 7 15.50 -7.25 -7.62
N ALA A 8 16.41 -6.26 -7.64
CA ALA A 8 17.26 -5.97 -6.49
C ALA A 8 16.46 -5.07 -5.53
N ILE A 9 15.41 -5.62 -4.92
CA ILE A 9 14.80 -4.99 -3.74
C ILE A 9 15.76 -5.30 -2.60
N ASP A 10 16.42 -4.27 -2.07
CA ASP A 10 17.33 -4.43 -0.94
C ASP A 10 16.53 -4.91 0.29
N VAL A 11 17.16 -5.64 1.21
CA VAL A 11 16.45 -6.15 2.40
C VAL A 11 15.97 -4.99 3.26
N ASP A 12 16.75 -3.91 3.31
CA ASP A 12 16.40 -2.64 3.97
C ASP A 12 15.12 -2.03 3.36
N ASP A 13 14.99 -2.14 2.04
CA ASP A 13 13.82 -1.71 1.26
C ASP A 13 12.59 -2.55 1.63
N LEU A 14 12.76 -3.86 1.77
CA LEU A 14 11.68 -4.77 2.19
C LEU A 14 11.19 -4.46 3.61
N GLU A 15 12.09 -4.18 4.55
CA GLU A 15 11.74 -3.78 5.92
C GLU A 15 10.98 -2.44 5.94
N LEU A 16 11.44 -1.47 5.14
CA LEU A 16 10.77 -0.18 4.98
C LEU A 16 9.36 -0.35 4.40
N LEU A 17 9.21 -1.11 3.31
CA LEU A 17 7.92 -1.40 2.70
C LEU A 17 6.98 -2.10 3.68
N GLN A 18 7.47 -3.08 4.44
CA GLN A 18 6.67 -3.79 5.43
C GLN A 18 6.22 -2.86 6.58
N ALA A 19 7.09 -1.95 7.01
CA ALA A 19 6.74 -0.92 8.00
C ALA A 19 5.71 0.08 7.46
N ILE A 20 5.78 0.45 6.17
CA ILE A 20 4.79 1.33 5.51
C ILE A 20 3.43 0.61 5.43
N ILE A 21 3.42 -0.64 4.96
CA ILE A 21 2.18 -1.44 4.84
C ILE A 21 1.52 -1.58 6.21
N THR A 22 2.29 -1.93 7.24
CA THR A 22 1.76 -2.11 8.60
C THR A 22 1.17 -0.83 9.15
N ASP A 23 1.87 0.30 9.00
CA ASP A 23 1.40 1.62 9.45
C ASP A 23 0.13 2.05 8.71
N ALA A 24 0.11 1.88 7.38
CA ALA A 24 -1.05 2.15 6.54
C ALA A 24 -2.25 1.29 6.95
N CYS A 25 -2.07 -0.02 7.11
CA CYS A 25 -3.12 -0.95 7.57
C CYS A 25 -3.68 -0.55 8.94
N CYS A 26 -2.82 -0.22 9.90
CA CYS A 26 -3.24 0.24 11.22
C CYS A 26 -4.00 1.57 11.15
N ALA A 27 -3.51 2.53 10.36
CA ALA A 27 -4.13 3.85 10.22
C ALA A 27 -5.49 3.80 9.51
N LEU A 28 -5.60 2.94 8.50
CA LEU A 28 -6.80 2.78 7.67
C LEU A 28 -7.76 1.71 8.20
N LYS A 29 -7.35 0.91 9.19
CA LYS A 29 -8.07 -0.26 9.71
C LYS A 29 -8.46 -1.24 8.60
N ILE A 30 -7.56 -1.44 7.63
CA ILE A 30 -7.74 -2.39 6.52
C ILE A 30 -6.77 -3.55 6.64
N SER A 31 -7.13 -4.69 6.07
CA SER A 31 -6.24 -5.84 5.98
C SER A 31 -5.08 -5.56 5.00
N PRO A 32 -3.88 -6.11 5.24
CA PRO A 32 -2.77 -6.04 4.29
C PRO A 32 -3.08 -6.77 2.98
N ASP A 33 -4.04 -7.69 3.00
CA ASP A 33 -4.60 -8.38 1.83
C ASP A 33 -5.56 -7.50 1.02
N HIS A 34 -5.82 -6.26 1.45
CA HIS A 34 -6.69 -5.37 0.71
C HIS A 34 -6.14 -5.15 -0.72
N GLN A 35 -6.96 -5.51 -1.70
CA GLN A 35 -6.54 -5.66 -3.08
C GLN A 35 -5.85 -4.38 -3.58
N GLY A 36 -4.60 -4.51 -4.01
CA GLY A 36 -3.82 -3.40 -4.57
C GLY A 36 -3.05 -2.55 -3.57
N LEU A 37 -3.19 -2.75 -2.25
CA LEU A 37 -2.44 -1.97 -1.24
C LEU A 37 -0.93 -2.12 -1.40
N VAL A 38 -0.44 -3.37 -1.40
CA VAL A 38 1.00 -3.67 -1.53
C VAL A 38 1.54 -3.18 -2.86
N ALA A 39 0.83 -3.42 -3.96
CA ALA A 39 1.22 -2.94 -5.29
C ALA A 39 1.33 -1.41 -5.32
N ARG A 40 0.41 -0.70 -4.65
CA ARG A 40 0.44 0.76 -4.57
C ARG A 40 1.59 1.28 -3.73
N VAL A 41 1.89 0.64 -2.61
CA VAL A 41 3.05 0.99 -1.76
C VAL A 41 4.34 0.86 -2.58
N VAL A 42 4.51 -0.24 -3.32
CA VAL A 42 5.68 -0.50 -4.18
C VAL A 42 5.79 0.53 -5.30
N ASP A 43 4.67 0.88 -5.95
CA ASP A 43 4.60 1.90 -7.00
C ASP A 43 5.02 3.29 -6.48
N LEU A 44 4.49 3.70 -5.32
CA LEU A 44 4.84 4.99 -4.70
C LEU A 44 6.30 5.00 -4.21
N HIS A 45 6.80 3.88 -3.70
CA HIS A 45 8.20 3.73 -3.32
C HIS A 45 9.14 3.83 -4.54
N SER A 46 8.78 3.18 -5.65
CA SER A 46 9.55 3.22 -6.90
C SER A 46 9.60 4.63 -7.53
N GLN A 47 8.63 5.49 -7.22
CA GLN A 47 8.65 6.91 -7.61
C GLN A 47 9.63 7.74 -6.76
N GLY A 48 10.30 7.14 -5.77
CA GLY A 48 11.23 7.82 -4.87
C GLY A 48 10.54 8.68 -3.81
N LEU A 49 9.26 8.42 -3.53
CA LEU A 49 8.50 9.15 -2.51
C LEU A 49 8.96 8.76 -1.10
N ALA A 50 9.00 9.74 -0.20
CA ALA A 50 9.33 9.48 1.19
C ALA A 50 8.21 8.69 1.89
N ARG A 51 8.55 7.87 2.89
CA ARG A 51 7.59 7.11 3.74
C ARG A 51 6.34 7.91 4.13
N LYS A 52 6.51 9.17 4.53
CA LYS A 52 5.41 10.04 4.93
C LYS A 52 4.45 10.33 3.78
N GLU A 53 4.97 10.64 2.59
CA GLU A 53 4.16 10.92 1.41
C GLU A 53 3.42 9.68 0.91
N ILE A 54 4.08 8.52 0.97
CA ILE A 54 3.44 7.23 0.67
C ILE A 54 2.25 7.01 1.60
N LEU A 55 2.43 7.17 2.91
CA LEU A 55 1.35 7.02 3.89
C LEU A 55 0.20 8.01 3.69
N GLU A 56 0.51 9.27 3.36
CA GLU A 56 -0.52 10.28 3.07
C GLU A 56 -1.29 9.92 1.78
N GLY A 57 -0.60 9.50 0.72
CA GLY A 57 -1.22 9.06 -0.53
C GLY A 57 -2.14 7.86 -0.33
N LEU A 58 -1.66 6.84 0.39
CA LEU A 58 -2.47 5.67 0.76
C LEU A 58 -3.68 6.08 1.62
N ARG A 59 -3.50 7.00 2.56
CA ARG A 59 -4.60 7.49 3.39
C ARG A 59 -5.68 8.19 2.55
N VAL A 60 -5.29 8.98 1.56
CA VAL A 60 -6.25 9.66 0.67
C VAL A 60 -6.95 8.66 -0.24
N GLU A 61 -6.23 7.70 -0.81
CA GLU A 61 -6.77 6.73 -1.77
C GLU A 61 -7.69 5.70 -1.09
N PHE A 62 -7.18 5.03 -0.06
CA PHE A 62 -7.90 3.98 0.65
C PHE A 62 -8.82 4.52 1.75
N GLY A 63 -8.51 5.70 2.33
CA GLY A 63 -9.41 6.35 3.28
C GLY A 63 -10.66 6.92 2.62
N LYS A 64 -10.57 7.38 1.36
CA LYS A 64 -11.76 7.69 0.56
C LYS A 64 -12.56 6.43 0.24
N SER A 65 -11.90 5.31 -0.06
CA SER A 65 -12.58 4.03 -0.30
C SER A 65 -13.36 3.54 0.93
N LEU A 66 -12.84 3.74 2.14
CA LEU A 66 -13.56 3.43 3.39
C LEU A 66 -14.75 4.38 3.60
N ALA A 67 -14.59 5.68 3.34
CA ALA A 67 -15.67 6.67 3.47
C ALA A 67 -16.79 6.46 2.43
N ASP A 68 -16.44 6.03 1.22
CA ASP A 68 -17.39 5.70 0.15
C ASP A 68 -18.04 4.32 0.36
N GLY A 69 -17.29 3.36 0.93
CA GLY A 69 -17.75 2.00 1.24
C GLY A 69 -18.75 1.90 2.40
N ILE A 70 -18.77 2.88 3.32
CA ILE A 70 -19.85 2.98 4.32
C ILE A 70 -21.22 3.27 3.65
N GLY A 71 -21.24 3.71 2.39
CA GLY A 71 -22.46 3.91 1.59
C GLY A 71 -22.99 2.67 0.85
N ARG A 72 -22.25 1.55 0.82
CA ARG A 72 -22.69 0.31 0.17
C ARG A 72 -22.59 -0.87 1.13
N THR A 73 -23.53 -0.88 2.07
CA THR A 73 -24.15 -2.12 2.52
C THR A 73 -24.62 -2.90 1.29
N ALA A 74 -23.82 -3.86 0.83
CA ALA A 74 -24.33 -4.93 -0.02
C ALA A 74 -25.15 -5.86 0.90
N VAL A 75 -26.43 -5.53 1.04
CA VAL A 75 -27.46 -6.54 1.28
C VAL A 75 -27.86 -7.06 -0.10
N ASP A 76 -27.94 -8.39 -0.23
CA ASP A 76 -28.65 -9.24 -1.20
C ASP A 76 -27.82 -10.53 -1.33
N ASP A 77 -28.28 -11.76 -1.12
CA ASP A 77 -29.46 -12.44 -0.57
C ASP A 77 -28.96 -13.87 -0.30
#